data_AF-A0A1Y3CR28-F1
#
_entry.id   AF-A0A1Y3CR28-F1
#
_cell.length_a   1.000
_cell.length_b   1.000
_cell.length_c   1.000
_cell.angle_alpha   90.00
_cell.angle_beta   90.00
_cell.angle_gamma   90.00
#
_symmetry.space_group_name_H-M   'P 1'
#
loop_
_entity.id
_entity.type
_entity.pdbx_description
1 polymer ?
#
loop_
_entity_poly.entity_id
_entity_poly.type
_entity_poly.pdbx_seq_one_letter_code
_entity_poly.pdbx_strand_id
1 'polypeptide(L)'
;MTKQFNPVSDHAEFHKLVHDLEPIKSEFKQLIDDYKHLNDRFNDSENPITDGELDWWGITHFKLEGIYKFINTEFLNEFGSSNAAKIQLSVAGDKLISDLYEKIYDRRQLEIENDPVVADLYDEVRKAKLIIGRE
;
A
#
# COMPACT_ATOMS: atom_id res chain seq x y z
N MET A 1 -2.30 39.66 -11.50
CA MET A 1 -2.83 38.44 -10.85
C MET A 1 -1.82 38.01 -9.81
N THR A 2 -2.10 38.27 -8.53
CA THR A 2 -1.34 37.74 -7.40
C THR A 2 -1.68 36.25 -7.28
N LYS A 3 -0.68 35.37 -7.42
CA LYS A 3 -0.88 33.95 -7.10
C LYS A 3 -1.25 33.87 -5.61
N GLN A 4 -2.37 33.24 -5.31
CA GLN A 4 -2.91 33.13 -3.94
C GLN A 4 -2.01 32.31 -3.01
N PHE A 5 -1.08 31.54 -3.58
CA PHE A 5 -0.08 30.77 -2.84
C PHE A 5 1.30 30.89 -3.47
N ASN A 6 2.31 31.05 -2.61
CA ASN A 6 3.72 30.99 -2.97
C ASN A 6 4.15 29.51 -3.03
N PRO A 7 4.99 29.10 -3.99
CA PRO A 7 5.58 27.77 -3.98
C PRO A 7 6.34 27.56 -2.66
N VAL A 8 6.15 26.40 -2.02
CA VAL A 8 6.89 26.02 -0.81
C VAL A 8 8.35 25.86 -1.20
N SER A 9 9.12 26.93 -1.03
CA SER A 9 10.58 26.95 -1.18
C SER A 9 11.30 26.53 0.11
N ASP A 10 10.54 26.32 1.19
CA ASP A 10 11.09 26.03 2.50
C ASP A 10 11.05 24.51 2.76
N HIS A 11 12.21 23.88 2.58
CA HIS A 11 12.41 22.47 2.90
C HIS A 11 11.98 22.14 4.33
N ALA A 12 12.00 23.10 5.27
CA ALA A 12 11.58 22.87 6.66
C ALA A 12 10.07 22.59 6.80
N GLU A 13 9.21 23.28 6.04
CA GLU A 13 7.76 23.08 6.09
C GLU A 13 7.38 21.74 5.45
N PHE A 14 8.03 21.37 4.35
CA PHE A 14 7.90 20.03 3.77
C PHE A 14 8.37 18.93 4.72
N HIS A 15 9.54 19.08 5.36
CA HIS A 15 10.06 18.11 6.32
C HIS A 15 9.16 17.98 7.55
N LYS A 16 8.60 19.08 8.04
CA LYS A 16 7.62 19.05 9.12
C LYS A 16 6.39 18.25 8.71
N LEU A 17 5.87 18.48 7.51
CA LEU A 17 4.70 17.77 7.01
C LEU A 17 4.97 16.26 6.84
N VAL A 18 6.14 15.89 6.31
CA VAL A 18 6.58 14.48 6.24
C VAL A 18 6.69 13.85 7.62
N HIS A 19 7.28 14.56 8.59
CA HIS A 19 7.42 14.10 9.96
C HIS A 19 6.05 13.92 10.64
N ASP A 20 5.12 14.85 10.43
CA ASP A 20 3.76 14.79 10.99
C ASP A 20 2.93 13.64 10.39
N LEU A 21 3.28 13.17 9.17
CA LEU A 21 2.65 12.02 8.52
C LEU A 21 3.18 10.66 8.99
N GLU A 22 4.40 10.56 9.53
CA GLU A 22 5.00 9.27 9.91
C GLU A 22 4.26 8.55 11.06
N PRO A 23 3.77 9.25 12.11
CA PRO A 23 2.90 8.63 13.11
C PRO A 23 1.61 8.09 12.50
N ILE A 24 0.97 8.85 11.62
CA ILE A 24 -0.29 8.45 10.95
C ILE A 24 -0.06 7.17 10.13
N LYS A 25 1.04 7.10 9.39
CA LYS A 25 1.44 5.90 8.64
C LYS A 25 1.66 4.68 9.56
N SER A 26 2.28 4.89 10.72
CA SER A 26 2.53 3.82 11.69
C SER A 26 1.23 3.30 12.30
N GLU A 27 0.34 4.21 12.69
CA GLU A 27 -1.01 3.88 13.19
C GLU A 27 -1.83 3.12 12.13
N PHE A 28 -1.77 3.57 10.87
CA PHE A 28 -2.43 2.89 9.75
C PHE A 28 -1.89 1.47 9.54
N LYS A 29 -0.57 1.30 9.66
CA LYS A 29 0.07 -0.01 9.52
C LYS A 29 -0.40 -0.97 10.62
N GLN A 30 -0.39 -0.52 11.87
CA GLN A 30 -0.89 -1.31 13.00
C GLN A 30 -2.36 -1.71 12.77
N LEU A 31 -3.19 -0.78 12.32
CA LEU A 31 -4.60 -1.03 12.05
C LEU A 31 -4.82 -2.10 10.97
N ILE A 32 -4.00 -2.09 9.92
CA ILE A 32 -4.03 -3.10 8.85
C ILE A 32 -3.59 -4.46 9.39
N ASP A 33 -2.55 -4.50 10.21
CA ASP A 33 -2.01 -5.74 10.76
C ASP A 33 -3.01 -6.38 11.74
N ASP A 34 -3.66 -5.58 12.58
CA ASP A 34 -4.74 -6.02 13.47
C ASP A 34 -5.95 -6.55 12.65
N TYR A 35 -6.33 -5.85 11.58
CA TYR A 35 -7.41 -6.30 10.69
C TYR A 35 -7.10 -7.65 10.03
N LYS A 36 -5.86 -7.86 9.57
CA LYS A 36 -5.41 -9.14 9.00
C LYS A 36 -5.42 -10.25 10.04
N HIS A 37 -4.88 -9.98 11.22
CA HIS A 37 -4.85 -10.94 12.32
C HIS A 37 -6.26 -11.46 12.67
N LEU A 38 -7.23 -10.54 12.73
CA LEU A 38 -8.63 -10.90 12.95
C LEU A 38 -9.21 -11.67 11.75
N ASN A 39 -8.96 -11.24 10.51
CA ASN A 39 -9.42 -11.96 9.33
C ASN A 39 -8.91 -13.41 9.27
N ASP A 40 -7.66 -13.66 9.68
CA ASP A 40 -7.08 -15.01 9.72
C ASP A 40 -7.75 -15.86 10.81
N ARG A 41 -8.04 -15.27 11.98
CA ARG A 41 -8.78 -15.91 13.08
C ARG A 41 -10.26 -16.13 12.83
N PHE A 42 -10.85 -15.43 11.85
CA PHE A 42 -12.27 -15.58 11.53
C PHE A 42 -12.64 -17.02 11.15
N ASN A 43 -11.71 -17.75 10.53
CA ASN A 43 -11.87 -19.17 10.16
C ASN A 43 -11.13 -20.13 11.11
N ASP A 44 -10.56 -19.63 12.21
CA ASP A 44 -9.83 -20.44 13.19
C ASP A 44 -10.81 -21.05 14.21
N SER A 45 -10.96 -22.37 14.15
CA SER A 45 -11.83 -23.11 15.05
C SER A 45 -11.25 -23.30 16.46
N GLU A 46 -9.93 -23.16 16.62
CA GLU A 46 -9.25 -23.32 17.92
C GLU A 46 -9.17 -21.99 18.68
N ASN A 47 -9.09 -20.87 17.97
CA ASN A 47 -9.05 -19.53 18.55
C ASN A 47 -10.00 -18.55 17.85
N PRO A 48 -11.32 -18.77 17.97
CA PRO A 48 -12.32 -17.96 17.27
C PRO A 48 -12.29 -16.49 17.73
N ILE A 49 -12.77 -15.63 16.85
CA ILE A 49 -13.03 -14.23 17.18
C ILE A 49 -14.13 -14.12 18.23
N THR A 50 -13.92 -13.22 19.20
CA THR A 50 -14.95 -12.81 20.16
C THR A 50 -15.90 -11.77 19.55
N ASP A 51 -17.11 -11.64 20.08
CA ASP A 51 -18.10 -10.66 19.59
C ASP A 51 -17.56 -9.21 19.59
N GLY A 52 -16.80 -8.83 20.62
CA GLY A 52 -16.17 -7.50 20.69
C GLY A 52 -15.08 -7.28 19.65
N GLU A 53 -14.31 -8.33 19.32
CA GLU A 53 -13.32 -8.29 18.23
C GLU A 53 -14.02 -8.20 16.86
N LEU A 54 -15.16 -8.88 16.70
CA LEU A 54 -15.98 -8.82 15.49
C LEU A 54 -16.56 -7.41 15.26
N ASP A 55 -17.10 -6.80 16.32
CA ASP A 55 -17.61 -5.43 16.30
C ASP A 55 -16.51 -4.42 15.97
N TRP A 56 -15.35 -4.55 16.64
CA TRP A 56 -14.19 -3.71 16.36
C TRP A 56 -13.73 -3.88 14.90
N TRP A 57 -13.68 -5.12 14.40
CA TRP A 57 -13.29 -5.43 13.03
C TRP A 57 -14.22 -4.77 12.02
N GLY A 58 -15.54 -4.83 12.24
CA GLY A 58 -16.54 -4.16 11.42
C GLY A 58 -16.40 -2.64 11.45
N ILE A 59 -16.29 -2.03 12.63
CA ILE A 59 -16.12 -0.57 12.78
C ILE A 59 -14.83 -0.10 12.11
N THR A 60 -13.74 -0.82 12.31
CA THR A 60 -12.43 -0.52 11.71
C THR A 60 -12.48 -0.63 10.20
N HIS A 61 -13.16 -1.66 9.66
CA HIS A 61 -13.38 -1.79 8.22
C HIS A 61 -14.09 -0.56 7.64
N PHE A 62 -15.20 -0.12 8.26
CA PHE A 62 -15.93 1.07 7.80
C PHE A 62 -15.09 2.34 7.87
N LYS A 63 -14.30 2.52 8.93
CA LYS A 63 -13.38 3.68 9.04
C LYS A 63 -12.32 3.67 7.94
N LEU A 64 -11.70 2.52 7.69
CA LEU A 64 -10.71 2.36 6.62
C LEU A 64 -11.32 2.67 5.25
N GLU A 65 -12.50 2.12 4.94
CA GLU A 65 -13.20 2.44 3.69
C GLU A 65 -13.47 3.95 3.55
N GLY A 66 -13.90 4.60 4.63
CA GLY A 66 -14.15 6.04 4.64
C GLY A 66 -12.90 6.85 4.31
N ILE A 67 -11.76 6.49 4.90
CA ILE A 67 -10.47 7.14 4.65
C ILE A 67 -10.02 6.91 3.21
N TYR A 68 -10.14 5.68 2.70
CA TYR A 68 -9.83 5.37 1.30
C TYR A 68 -10.70 6.18 0.33
N LYS A 69 -12.01 6.26 0.58
CA LYS A 69 -12.94 7.06 -0.24
C LYS A 69 -12.57 8.54 -0.23
N PHE A 70 -12.23 9.08 0.94
CA PHE A 70 -11.77 10.46 1.09
C PHE A 70 -10.49 10.70 0.29
N ILE A 71 -9.43 9.92 0.52
CA ILE A 71 -8.16 10.03 -0.20
C ILE A 71 -8.39 9.94 -1.72
N ASN A 72 -9.16 8.96 -2.18
CA ASN A 72 -9.47 8.80 -3.59
C ASN A 72 -10.20 10.02 -4.17
N THR A 73 -11.16 10.58 -3.42
CA THR A 73 -11.90 11.79 -3.83
C THR A 73 -10.96 12.98 -3.96
N GLU A 74 -10.07 13.19 -2.99
CA GLU A 74 -9.08 14.26 -3.04
C GLU A 74 -8.10 14.09 -4.21
N PHE A 75 -7.64 12.86 -4.47
CA PHE A 75 -6.81 12.56 -5.65
C PHE A 75 -7.53 12.86 -6.97
N LEU A 76 -8.81 12.50 -7.07
CA LEU A 76 -9.63 12.76 -8.24
C LEU A 76 -9.84 14.26 -8.45
N ASN A 77 -10.11 15.00 -7.37
CA ASN A 77 -10.30 16.45 -7.41
C ASN A 77 -9.02 17.17 -7.88
N GLU A 78 -7.86 16.75 -7.38
CA GLU A 78 -6.62 17.48 -7.59
C GLU A 78 -5.93 17.13 -8.92
N PHE A 79 -5.97 15.87 -9.34
CA PHE A 79 -5.23 15.40 -10.52
C PHE A 79 -6.12 15.06 -11.72
N GLY A 80 -7.45 15.01 -11.52
CA GLY A 80 -8.40 14.50 -12.50
C GLY A 80 -8.38 12.97 -12.62
N SER A 81 -9.49 12.41 -13.08
CA SER A 81 -9.74 10.95 -13.10
C SER A 81 -8.65 10.14 -13.82
N SER A 82 -8.13 10.63 -14.94
CA SER A 82 -7.12 9.91 -15.72
C SER A 82 -5.76 9.83 -15.01
N ASN A 83 -5.35 10.88 -14.28
CA ASN A 83 -4.05 10.87 -13.59
C ASN A 83 -4.14 10.17 -12.24
N ALA A 84 -5.26 10.31 -11.52
CA ALA A 84 -5.53 9.54 -10.32
C ALA A 84 -5.47 8.03 -10.60
N ALA A 85 -6.10 7.58 -11.70
CA ALA A 85 -6.03 6.17 -12.12
C ALA A 85 -4.60 5.70 -12.43
N LYS A 86 -3.79 6.53 -13.11
CA LYS A 86 -2.37 6.21 -13.39
C LYS A 86 -1.54 6.12 -12.12
N ILE A 87 -1.73 7.03 -11.17
CA ILE A 87 -1.04 7.02 -9.87
C ILE A 87 -1.41 5.75 -9.10
N GLN A 88 -2.70 5.41 -9.04
CA GLN A 88 -3.16 4.17 -8.40
C GLN A 88 -2.59 2.92 -9.06
N LEU A 89 -2.56 2.87 -10.40
CA LEU A 89 -1.95 1.78 -11.14
C LEU A 89 -0.45 1.65 -10.81
N SER A 90 0.27 2.78 -10.75
CA SER A 90 1.69 2.80 -10.38
C SER A 90 1.91 2.33 -8.95
N VAL A 91 1.09 2.76 -7.98
CA VAL A 91 1.21 2.33 -6.57
C VAL A 91 0.94 0.83 -6.43
N ALA A 92 -0.11 0.32 -7.08
CA ALA A 92 -0.43 -1.10 -7.07
C ALA A 92 0.67 -1.94 -7.73
N GLY A 93 1.19 -1.49 -8.88
CA GLY A 93 2.28 -2.19 -9.57
C GLY A 93 3.61 -2.12 -8.82
N ASP A 94 3.93 -1.00 -8.14
CA ASP A 94 5.11 -0.89 -7.30
C ASP A 94 5.08 -1.86 -6.13
N LYS A 95 3.90 -2.04 -5.50
CA LYS A 95 3.71 -3.06 -4.48
C LYS A 95 3.90 -4.48 -5.04
N LEU A 96 3.26 -4.79 -6.18
CA LEU A 96 3.42 -6.10 -6.83
C LEU A 96 4.90 -6.40 -7.14
N ILE A 97 5.63 -5.42 -7.68
CA ILE A 97 7.06 -5.56 -7.97
C ILE A 97 7.86 -5.80 -6.68
N SER A 98 7.55 -5.08 -5.60
CA SER A 98 8.19 -5.29 -4.29
C SER A 98 7.96 -6.72 -3.79
N ASP A 99 6.71 -7.19 -3.78
CA ASP A 99 6.34 -8.53 -3.32
C ASP A 99 7.03 -9.62 -4.17
N LEU A 100 7.19 -9.40 -5.48
CA LEU A 100 7.92 -10.32 -6.38
C LEU A 100 9.43 -10.35 -6.05
N TYR A 101 10.03 -9.20 -5.74
CA TYR A 101 11.43 -9.15 -5.32
C TYR A 101 11.67 -9.82 -3.96
N GLU A 102 10.73 -9.72 -3.01
CA GLU A 102 10.78 -10.47 -1.76
C GLU A 102 10.76 -11.98 -2.01
N LYS A 103 9.87 -12.46 -2.88
CA LYS A 103 9.84 -13.89 -3.29
C LYS A 103 11.15 -14.34 -3.94
N ILE A 104 11.73 -13.51 -4.80
CA ILE A 104 13.04 -13.80 -5.42
C ILE A 104 14.12 -13.90 -4.35
N TYR A 105 14.12 -12.97 -3.37
CA TYR A 105 15.07 -12.98 -2.27
C TYR A 105 14.96 -14.26 -1.45
N ASP A 106 13.75 -14.66 -1.03
CA ASP A 106 13.49 -15.88 -0.27
C ASP A 106 13.92 -17.12 -1.06
N ARG A 107 13.58 -17.18 -2.35
CA ARG A 107 13.92 -18.31 -3.21
C ARG A 107 15.43 -18.47 -3.40
N ARG A 108 16.18 -17.37 -3.47
CA ARG A 108 17.64 -17.39 -3.54
C ARG A 108 18.32 -17.90 -2.28
N GLN A 109 17.68 -17.79 -1.11
CA GLN A 109 18.22 -18.38 0.13
C GLN A 109 18.30 -19.91 0.09
N LEU A 110 17.62 -20.54 -0.87
CA LEU A 110 17.68 -21.99 -1.07
C LEU A 110 18.93 -22.45 -1.83
N GLU A 111 19.75 -21.51 -2.34
CA GLU A 111 21.02 -21.77 -3.04
C GLU A 111 20.91 -22.76 -4.22
N ILE A 112 19.74 -22.83 -4.85
CA ILE A 112 19.50 -23.68 -6.02
C ILE A 112 20.15 -23.05 -7.25
N GLU A 113 21.14 -23.75 -7.82
CA GLU A 113 21.80 -23.32 -9.04
C GLU A 113 20.84 -23.36 -10.23
N ASN A 114 20.80 -22.28 -11.03
CA ASN A 114 19.92 -22.12 -12.20
C ASN A 114 18.42 -22.37 -11.91
N ASP A 115 17.93 -21.90 -10.76
CA ASP A 115 16.54 -22.11 -10.36
C ASP A 115 15.56 -21.49 -11.39
N PRO A 116 14.77 -22.32 -12.11
CA PRO A 116 13.83 -21.83 -13.11
C PRO A 116 12.73 -20.95 -12.49
N VAL A 117 12.40 -21.17 -11.21
CA VAL A 117 11.39 -20.36 -10.50
C VAL A 117 11.87 -18.92 -10.33
N VAL A 118 13.17 -18.71 -10.09
CA VAL A 118 13.75 -17.36 -9.99
C VAL A 118 13.68 -16.65 -11.34
N ALA A 119 13.96 -17.36 -12.44
CA ALA A 119 13.87 -16.80 -13.78
C ALA A 119 12.42 -16.36 -14.13
N ASP A 120 11.44 -17.22 -13.83
CA ASP A 120 10.03 -16.92 -14.03
C ASP A 120 9.57 -15.69 -13.21
N LEU A 121 9.99 -15.59 -11.94
CA LEU A 121 9.69 -14.44 -11.09
C LEU A 121 10.29 -13.14 -11.65
N TYR A 122 11.49 -13.16 -12.23
CA TYR A 122 12.06 -11.98 -12.90
C TYR A 122 11.28 -11.58 -14.16
N ASP A 123 10.75 -12.56 -14.90
CA ASP A 123 9.88 -12.30 -16.05
C ASP A 123 8.53 -11.69 -15.61
N GLU A 124 7.98 -12.13 -14.49
CA GLU A 124 6.80 -11.50 -13.88
C GLU A 124 7.07 -10.05 -13.45
N VAL A 125 8.23 -9.77 -12.85
CA VAL A 125 8.65 -8.39 -12.54
C VAL A 125 8.71 -7.53 -13.80
N ARG A 126 9.28 -8.07 -14.89
CA ARG A 126 9.36 -7.35 -16.18
C ARG A 126 7.97 -7.02 -16.72
N LYS A 127 7.04 -7.99 -16.69
CA LYS A 127 5.64 -7.77 -17.11
C LYS A 127 4.96 -6.71 -16.26
N ALA A 128 5.13 -6.75 -14.93
CA ALA A 128 4.54 -5.78 -14.03
C ALA A 128 5.04 -4.35 -14.29
N LYS A 129 6.36 -4.18 -14.52
CA LYS A 129 6.98 -2.90 -14.89
C LYS A 129 6.40 -2.31 -16.18
N LEU A 130 6.21 -3.15 -17.20
CA LEU A 130 5.60 -2.74 -18.48
C LEU A 130 4.15 -2.24 -18.30
N ILE A 131 3.35 -2.91 -17.45
CA ILE A 131 1.96 -2.52 -17.19
C ILE A 131 1.86 -1.12 -16.56
N ILE A 132 2.82 -0.76 -15.71
CA ILE A 132 2.85 0.56 -15.06
C ILE A 132 3.69 1.61 -15.82
N GLY A 133 4.21 1.26 -16.99
CA GLY A 133 4.98 2.18 -17.83
C GLY A 133 6.39 2.52 -17.31
N ARG A 134 7.02 1.59 -16.58
CA ARG A 134 8.43 1.69 -16.19
C ARG A 134 9.24 0.70 -17.05
N GLU A 135 10.26 1.17 -17.75
CA GLU A 135 11.20 0.34 -18.51
C GLU A 135 12.44 -0.01 -17.67
#